data_AF-R7V8E1-F1
#
_entry.id   AF-R7V8E1-F1
#
_cell.length_a   1.000
_cell.length_b   1.000
_cell.length_c   1.000
_cell.angle_alpha   90.00
_cell.angle_beta   90.00
_cell.angle_gamma   90.00
#
_symmetry.space_group_name_H-M   'P 1'
#
loop_
_entity.id
_entity.type
_entity.pdbx_description
1 polymer ?
#
loop_
_entity_poly.entity_id
_entity_poly.type
_entity_poly.pdbx_seq_one_letter_code
_entity_poly.pdbx_strand_id
1 'polypeptide(L)'
;YTKKEQQMLAAYESMDYLPNHSIVYKHWLKRQPKRLDWDRWVMMGLIGFTVGIIGFLLHQLIDVISEVKWEKANHFIRFVRPSAGGSGIPELIGFLNGTVVRHIFNVKTMVVKFVSCCCAVGSGLPVGPEGPMIHLGSVIGAGLSQFKSDTLRVHLPFFERFRNSEDRRNFISAGAAAGVASAFGAPVGGLLFSMEEVSSFWNMRLSWQIFFCAMVATFTTDLFNSAFTGFVYKGDFGLFKSEKYILFQVVHGIPVNILAFIPAVILGILGGILGALFTFMNLKIARSRKRLLSRIEAKWKQNSFRMMEPILIIVSLFFFFFFFFFRNP
;
A
#
# COMPACT_ATOMS: atom_id res chain seq x y z
N TYR A 1 24.48 -16.90 -10.20
CA TYR A 1 23.45 -17.30 -9.22
C TYR A 1 23.85 -18.60 -8.54
N THR A 2 23.76 -18.66 -7.21
CA THR A 2 23.90 -19.93 -6.46
C THR A 2 22.70 -20.85 -6.72
N LYS A 3 22.85 -22.18 -6.51
CA LYS A 3 21.75 -23.16 -6.70
C LYS A 3 20.47 -22.79 -5.92
N LYS A 4 20.61 -22.22 -4.71
CA LYS A 4 19.48 -21.70 -3.93
C LYS A 4 18.81 -20.49 -4.58
N GLU A 5 19.58 -19.58 -5.17
CA GLU A 5 19.03 -18.43 -5.89
C GLU A 5 18.31 -18.86 -7.16
N GLN A 6 18.84 -19.85 -7.89
CA GLN A 6 18.17 -20.42 -9.06
C GLN A 6 16.85 -21.09 -8.71
N GLN A 7 16.79 -21.87 -7.61
CA GLN A 7 15.54 -22.45 -7.11
C GLN A 7 14.54 -21.38 -6.66
N MET A 8 15.01 -20.28 -6.07
CA MET A 8 14.16 -19.15 -5.70
C MET A 8 13.63 -18.43 -6.93
N LEU A 9 14.46 -18.19 -7.95
CA LEU A 9 14.07 -17.57 -9.21
C LEU A 9 13.08 -18.43 -9.99
N ALA A 10 13.23 -19.77 -9.96
CA ALA A 10 12.30 -20.70 -10.58
C ALA A 10 10.90 -20.72 -9.94
N ALA A 11 10.72 -20.12 -8.75
CA ALA A 11 9.42 -19.96 -8.12
C ALA A 11 8.63 -18.74 -8.66
N TYR A 12 9.26 -17.87 -9.44
CA TYR A 12 8.64 -16.71 -10.07
C TYR A 12 8.43 -16.99 -11.55
N GLU A 13 7.20 -16.79 -12.02
CA GLU A 13 6.85 -16.90 -13.45
C GLU A 13 6.82 -15.52 -14.07
N SER A 14 7.06 -15.39 -15.37
CA SER A 14 6.84 -14.12 -16.07
C SER A 14 5.36 -13.95 -16.39
N MET A 15 4.84 -12.73 -16.28
CA MET A 15 3.51 -12.41 -16.78
C MET A 15 3.56 -12.20 -18.29
N ASP A 16 2.59 -12.79 -19.00
CA ASP A 16 2.39 -12.52 -20.42
C ASP A 16 1.94 -11.07 -20.62
N TYR A 17 2.91 -10.22 -20.96
CA TYR A 17 2.73 -8.78 -21.13
C TYR A 17 1.98 -8.44 -22.42
N LEU A 18 2.34 -9.13 -23.51
CA LEU A 18 1.75 -8.90 -24.82
C LEU A 18 0.44 -9.68 -24.96
N PRO A 19 -0.60 -9.08 -25.53
CA PRO A 19 -1.83 -9.81 -25.82
C PRO A 19 -1.54 -10.94 -26.80
N ASN A 20 -2.13 -12.11 -26.54
CA ASN A 20 -1.98 -13.26 -27.42
C ASN A 20 -2.57 -12.93 -28.80
N HIS A 21 -1.75 -12.76 -29.84
CA HIS A 21 -2.22 -12.51 -31.21
C HIS A 21 -2.78 -13.76 -31.92
N SER A 22 -3.23 -14.75 -31.15
CA SER A 22 -3.78 -16.00 -31.67
C SER A 22 -5.07 -15.77 -32.46
N ILE A 23 -5.36 -16.68 -33.39
CA ILE A 23 -6.60 -16.66 -34.18
C ILE A 23 -7.82 -16.70 -33.25
N VAL A 24 -7.75 -17.51 -32.19
CA VAL A 24 -8.80 -17.62 -31.15
C VAL A 24 -9.05 -16.28 -30.46
N TYR A 25 -8.00 -15.57 -30.04
CA TYR A 25 -8.13 -14.26 -29.41
C TYR A 25 -8.73 -13.23 -30.38
N LYS A 26 -8.28 -13.22 -31.64
CA LYS A 26 -8.84 -12.33 -32.68
C LYS A 26 -10.33 -12.61 -32.94
N HIS A 27 -10.75 -13.87 -32.96
CA HIS A 27 -12.17 -14.23 -33.08
C HIS A 27 -12.98 -13.86 -31.84
N TRP A 28 -12.44 -14.07 -30.64
CA TRP A 28 -13.08 -13.62 -29.40
C TRP A 28 -13.24 -12.10 -29.36
N LEU A 29 -12.22 -11.34 -29.75
CA LEU A 29 -12.24 -9.89 -29.80
C LEU A 29 -13.29 -9.36 -30.79
N LYS A 30 -13.51 -10.06 -31.92
CA LYS A 30 -14.57 -9.73 -32.89
C LYS A 30 -15.99 -10.00 -32.36
N ARG A 31 -16.15 -10.95 -31.43
CA ARG A 31 -17.44 -11.30 -30.79
C ARG A 31 -17.80 -10.39 -29.62
N GLN A 32 -16.80 -9.71 -29.03
CA GLN A 32 -17.03 -8.71 -28.01
C GLN A 32 -17.78 -7.51 -28.61
N PRO A 33 -18.79 -6.95 -27.93
CA PRO A 33 -19.46 -5.73 -28.39
C PRO A 33 -18.40 -4.64 -28.56
N LYS A 34 -18.45 -3.90 -29.69
CA LYS A 34 -17.48 -2.84 -30.00
C LYS A 34 -17.44 -1.82 -28.85
N ARG A 35 -16.35 -1.86 -28.08
CA ARG A 35 -15.86 -0.81 -27.15
C ARG A 35 -16.96 -0.07 -26.37
N LEU A 36 -17.55 -0.72 -25.38
CA LEU A 36 -18.15 0.03 -24.28
C LEU A 36 -17.03 0.52 -23.38
N ASP A 37 -16.28 1.57 -23.77
CA ASP A 37 -15.21 2.14 -22.92
C ASP A 37 -15.74 2.54 -21.52
N TRP A 38 -17.05 2.80 -21.41
CA TRP A 38 -17.78 3.04 -20.17
C TRP A 38 -17.62 1.94 -19.12
N ASP A 39 -17.53 0.66 -19.51
CA ASP A 39 -17.39 -0.45 -18.54
C ASP A 39 -16.10 -0.34 -17.72
N ARG A 40 -15.02 0.12 -18.37
CA ARG A 40 -13.73 0.34 -17.74
C ARG A 40 -13.76 1.56 -16.81
N TRP A 41 -14.43 2.64 -17.20
CA TRP A 41 -14.63 3.81 -16.33
C TRP A 41 -15.43 3.46 -15.08
N VAL A 42 -16.49 2.65 -15.21
CA VAL A 42 -17.25 2.12 -14.07
C VAL A 42 -16.35 1.27 -13.17
N MET A 43 -15.55 0.37 -13.74
CA MET A 43 -14.61 -0.43 -12.96
C MET A 43 -13.59 0.44 -12.21
N MET A 44 -13.03 1.46 -12.85
CA MET A 44 -12.12 2.41 -12.21
C MET A 44 -12.80 3.18 -11.07
N GLY A 45 -14.06 3.58 -11.26
CA GLY A 45 -14.86 4.20 -10.20
C GLY A 45 -15.11 3.26 -9.02
N LEU A 46 -15.45 1.99 -9.29
CA LEU A 46 -15.65 0.97 -8.25
C LEU A 46 -14.36 0.68 -7.47
N ILE A 47 -13.21 0.57 -8.16
CA ILE A 47 -11.90 0.41 -7.52
C ILE A 47 -11.61 1.63 -6.66
N GLY A 48 -11.73 2.85 -7.21
CA GLY A 48 -11.48 4.08 -6.45
C GLY A 48 -12.34 4.17 -5.19
N PHE A 49 -13.64 3.93 -5.31
CA PHE A 49 -14.59 3.98 -4.18
C PHE A 49 -14.25 2.96 -3.10
N THR A 50 -14.00 1.70 -3.48
CA THR A 50 -13.66 0.64 -2.53
C THR A 50 -12.30 0.86 -1.87
N VAL A 51 -11.30 1.38 -2.60
CA VAL A 51 -10.01 1.77 -2.03
C VAL A 51 -10.19 2.90 -1.02
N GLY A 52 -11.01 3.90 -1.33
CA GLY A 52 -11.26 5.02 -0.41
C GLY A 52 -11.97 4.58 0.88
N ILE A 53 -12.95 3.67 0.81
CA ILE A 53 -13.56 3.07 2.01
C ILE A 53 -12.52 2.32 2.85
N ILE A 54 -11.68 1.50 2.22
CA ILE A 54 -10.63 0.77 2.93
C ILE A 54 -9.63 1.73 3.56
N GLY A 55 -9.32 2.84 2.89
CA GLY A 55 -8.46 3.87 3.43
C GLY A 55 -9.05 4.55 4.65
N PHE A 56 -10.31 4.99 4.56
CA PHE A 56 -11.09 5.48 5.69
C PHE A 56 -11.08 4.51 6.87
N LEU A 57 -11.43 3.24 6.65
CA LEU A 57 -11.48 2.23 7.72
C LEU A 57 -10.10 1.99 8.36
N LEU A 58 -9.03 2.04 7.56
CA LEU A 58 -7.67 1.89 8.05
C LEU A 58 -7.32 3.03 9.02
N HIS A 59 -7.62 4.28 8.65
CA HIS A 59 -7.40 5.45 9.49
C HIS A 59 -8.22 5.38 10.78
N GLN A 60 -9.53 5.14 10.69
CA GLN A 60 -10.40 5.07 11.87
C GLN A 60 -9.98 3.97 12.85
N LEU A 61 -9.55 2.80 12.36
CA LEU A 61 -9.06 1.74 13.23
C LEU A 61 -7.70 2.07 13.86
N ILE A 62 -6.81 2.77 13.15
CA ILE A 62 -5.55 3.24 13.73
C ILE A 62 -5.83 4.23 14.85
N ASP A 63 -6.75 5.17 14.65
CA ASP A 63 -7.14 6.16 15.64
C ASP A 63 -7.75 5.50 16.88
N VAL A 64 -8.72 4.60 16.69
CA VAL A 64 -9.32 3.84 17.81
C VAL A 64 -8.29 3.00 18.55
N ILE A 65 -7.39 2.28 17.86
CA ILE A 65 -6.35 1.48 18.52
C ILE A 65 -5.39 2.38 19.29
N SER A 66 -5.06 3.56 18.75
CA SER A 66 -4.19 4.54 19.39
C SER A 66 -4.84 5.14 20.64
N GLU A 67 -6.13 5.51 20.59
CA GLU A 67 -6.90 6.00 21.73
C GLU A 67 -7.07 4.92 22.82
N VAL A 68 -7.44 3.70 22.42
CA VAL A 68 -7.55 2.55 23.32
C VAL A 68 -6.19 2.20 23.96
N LYS A 69 -5.07 2.43 23.27
CA LYS A 69 -3.73 2.29 23.85
C LYS A 69 -3.49 3.31 24.97
N TRP A 70 -3.94 4.56 24.81
CA TRP A 70 -3.81 5.58 25.87
C TRP A 70 -4.66 5.25 27.09
N GLU A 71 -5.86 4.68 26.91
CA GLU A 71 -6.71 4.24 28.04
C GLU A 71 -6.25 2.91 28.67
N LYS A 72 -5.77 1.95 27.87
CA LYS A 72 -5.35 0.61 28.33
C LYS A 72 -3.87 0.49 28.69
N ALA A 73 -3.05 1.52 28.48
CA ALA A 73 -1.66 1.53 28.99
C ALA A 73 -1.59 1.44 30.53
N ASN A 74 -2.68 1.75 31.25
CA ASN A 74 -2.79 1.55 32.71
C ASN A 74 -3.23 0.12 33.11
N HIS A 75 -3.68 -0.71 32.18
CA HIS A 75 -4.18 -2.04 32.51
C HIS A 75 -3.96 -3.00 31.33
N PHE A 76 -3.09 -4.00 31.54
CA PHE A 76 -3.13 -5.27 30.80
C PHE A 76 -2.31 -5.36 29.48
N ILE A 77 -0.98 -5.28 29.61
CA ILE A 77 -0.06 -5.84 28.62
C ILE A 77 -0.10 -7.37 28.76
N ARG A 78 -0.89 -8.07 27.93
CA ARG A 78 -0.66 -9.49 27.53
C ARG A 78 -1.65 -9.94 26.44
N PHE A 79 -1.07 -10.58 25.42
CA PHE A 79 -1.67 -11.33 24.29
C PHE A 79 -2.08 -10.55 23.03
N VAL A 80 -1.40 -10.79 21.89
CA VAL A 80 -1.80 -11.74 20.81
C VAL A 80 -0.89 -11.57 19.57
N ARG A 81 -0.59 -12.71 18.93
CA ARG A 81 0.07 -13.02 17.63
C ARG A 81 0.30 -11.90 16.59
N PRO A 82 1.49 -11.88 15.94
CA PRO A 82 1.69 -11.22 14.65
C PRO A 82 1.94 -12.23 13.52
N SER A 83 1.35 -11.97 12.35
CA SER A 83 1.80 -12.56 11.09
C SER A 83 1.41 -11.71 9.88
N ALA A 84 1.93 -10.48 9.77
CA ALA A 84 2.21 -9.83 8.49
C ALA A 84 3.24 -8.72 8.74
N GLY A 85 4.35 -8.76 7.99
CA GLY A 85 5.42 -7.79 8.09
C GLY A 85 5.94 -7.45 6.71
N GLY A 86 6.22 -6.17 6.47
CA GLY A 86 6.73 -5.65 5.20
C GLY A 86 5.77 -4.64 4.54
N SER A 87 6.36 -3.70 3.81
CA SER A 87 5.63 -2.64 3.09
C SER A 87 4.77 -3.18 1.94
N GLY A 88 5.16 -4.30 1.31
CA GLY A 88 4.50 -4.90 0.14
C GLY A 88 4.70 -4.15 -1.18
N ILE A 89 5.34 -2.97 -1.14
CA ILE A 89 5.76 -2.22 -2.31
C ILE A 89 6.73 -3.06 -3.17
N PRO A 90 7.77 -3.73 -2.62
CA PRO A 90 8.69 -4.52 -3.46
C PRO A 90 8.00 -5.65 -4.24
N GLU A 91 7.04 -6.34 -3.61
CA GLU A 91 6.27 -7.42 -4.23
C GLU A 91 5.32 -6.89 -5.32
N LEU A 92 4.73 -5.72 -5.10
CA LEU A 92 3.90 -5.03 -6.08
C LEU A 92 4.71 -4.59 -7.30
N ILE A 93 5.84 -3.90 -7.09
CA ILE A 93 6.76 -3.48 -8.15
C ILE A 93 7.24 -4.70 -8.94
N GLY A 94 7.60 -5.80 -8.26
CA GLY A 94 7.96 -7.06 -8.89
C GLY A 94 6.86 -7.59 -9.82
N PHE A 95 5.61 -7.64 -9.36
CA PHE A 95 4.48 -8.09 -10.18
C PHE A 95 4.24 -7.24 -11.42
N LEU A 96 4.31 -5.93 -11.26
CA LEU A 96 4.03 -4.99 -12.33
C LEU A 96 5.15 -4.89 -13.38
N ASN A 97 6.39 -5.16 -12.96
CA ASN A 97 7.55 -5.40 -13.81
C ASN A 97 7.56 -6.82 -14.43
N GLY A 98 6.47 -7.58 -14.25
CA GLY A 98 6.24 -8.83 -14.95
C GLY A 98 6.65 -10.08 -14.18
N THR A 99 7.03 -10.01 -12.90
CA THR A 99 7.33 -11.21 -12.09
C THR A 99 6.13 -11.66 -11.26
N VAL A 100 5.52 -12.78 -11.59
CA VAL A 100 4.38 -13.34 -10.88
C VAL A 100 4.84 -13.94 -9.55
N VAL A 101 4.62 -13.20 -8.47
CA VAL A 101 4.77 -13.70 -7.10
C VAL A 101 3.46 -14.38 -6.68
N ARG A 102 3.51 -15.69 -6.38
CA ARG A 102 2.31 -16.44 -5.99
C ARG A 102 1.69 -15.88 -4.70
N HIS A 103 0.37 -15.71 -4.69
CA HIS A 103 -0.50 -15.31 -3.54
C HIS A 103 -0.45 -13.85 -3.05
N ILE A 104 0.23 -12.93 -3.75
CA ILE A 104 0.29 -11.51 -3.33
C ILE A 104 -1.08 -10.81 -3.33
N PHE A 105 -1.95 -11.13 -4.30
CA PHE A 105 -3.28 -10.54 -4.45
C PHE A 105 -4.41 -11.38 -3.85
N ASN A 106 -4.11 -12.25 -2.88
CA ASN A 106 -5.15 -13.05 -2.24
C ASN A 106 -5.92 -12.23 -1.20
N VAL A 107 -7.24 -12.43 -1.10
CA VAL A 107 -8.11 -11.85 -0.06
C VAL A 107 -7.57 -12.13 1.35
N LYS A 108 -7.01 -13.34 1.59
CA LYS A 108 -6.35 -13.65 2.87
C LYS A 108 -5.18 -12.71 3.16
N THR A 109 -4.36 -12.42 2.15
CA THR A 109 -3.22 -11.50 2.27
C THR A 109 -3.71 -10.07 2.56
N MET A 110 -4.81 -9.65 1.92
CA MET A 110 -5.44 -8.34 2.15
C MET A 110 -5.88 -8.17 3.61
N VAL A 111 -6.68 -9.11 4.14
CA VAL A 111 -7.23 -9.03 5.51
C VAL A 111 -6.11 -9.02 6.54
N VAL A 112 -5.16 -9.96 6.41
CA VAL A 112 -4.05 -10.06 7.36
C VAL A 112 -3.18 -8.81 7.33
N LYS A 113 -2.93 -8.26 6.14
CA LYS A 113 -2.11 -7.04 5.99
C LYS A 113 -2.81 -5.81 6.56
N PHE A 114 -4.11 -5.65 6.30
CA PHE A 114 -4.93 -4.59 6.86
C PHE A 114 -4.87 -4.58 8.39
N VAL A 115 -5.21 -5.72 9.02
CA VAL A 115 -5.18 -5.84 10.49
C VAL A 115 -3.77 -5.60 11.04
N SER A 116 -2.74 -6.17 10.42
CA SER A 116 -1.36 -5.97 10.87
C SER A 116 -0.89 -4.52 10.78
N CYS A 117 -1.34 -3.78 9.77
CA CYS A 117 -1.04 -2.37 9.59
C CYS A 117 -1.68 -1.55 10.70
N CYS A 118 -2.98 -1.75 10.96
CA CYS A 118 -3.69 -1.09 12.06
C CYS A 118 -3.00 -1.33 13.40
N CYS A 119 -2.64 -2.59 13.70
CA CYS A 119 -1.96 -2.91 14.93
C CYS A 119 -0.54 -2.33 15.01
N ALA A 120 0.23 -2.35 13.91
CA ALA A 120 1.61 -1.85 13.91
C ALA A 120 1.65 -0.33 14.11
N VAL A 121 0.87 0.41 13.32
CA VAL A 121 0.80 1.88 13.41
C VAL A 121 0.14 2.30 14.74
N GLY A 122 -0.99 1.69 15.10
CA GLY A 122 -1.69 1.98 16.37
C GLY A 122 -0.87 1.61 17.62
N SER A 123 0.07 0.66 17.52
CA SER A 123 1.01 0.36 18.61
C SER A 123 2.10 1.42 18.80
N GLY A 124 2.24 2.38 17.88
CA GLY A 124 3.25 3.44 17.92
C GLY A 124 4.64 2.99 17.44
N LEU A 125 4.72 1.96 16.61
CA LEU A 125 5.95 1.65 15.87
C LEU A 125 6.28 2.82 14.93
N PRO A 126 7.56 3.11 14.64
CA PRO A 126 7.97 4.13 13.68
C PRO A 126 7.76 3.64 12.24
N VAL A 127 6.51 3.34 11.90
CA VAL A 127 6.04 2.82 10.63
C VAL A 127 4.74 3.53 10.27
N GLY A 128 4.49 3.69 8.98
CA GLY A 128 3.28 4.34 8.49
C GLY A 128 2.39 3.38 7.67
N PRO A 129 1.10 3.73 7.52
CA PRO A 129 0.13 2.92 6.79
C PRO A 129 0.23 3.03 5.27
N GLU A 130 1.05 3.94 4.75
CA GLU A 130 1.04 4.37 3.35
C GLU A 130 1.48 3.24 2.42
N GLY A 131 2.60 2.57 2.71
CA GLY A 131 3.06 1.43 1.90
C GLY A 131 2.07 0.26 1.86
N PRO A 132 1.53 -0.20 3.01
CA PRO A 132 0.43 -1.15 3.05
C PRO A 132 -0.79 -0.72 2.24
N MET A 133 -1.18 0.55 2.25
CA MET A 133 -2.32 1.08 1.48
C MET A 133 -2.16 0.86 -0.03
N ILE A 134 -0.97 1.15 -0.58
CA ILE A 134 -0.67 0.95 -2.01
C ILE A 134 -0.92 -0.51 -2.41
N HIS A 135 -0.46 -1.45 -1.57
CA HIS A 135 -0.68 -2.87 -1.81
C HIS A 135 -2.15 -3.27 -1.66
N LEU A 136 -2.86 -2.77 -0.63
CA LEU A 136 -4.29 -3.04 -0.46
C LEU A 136 -5.08 -2.57 -1.68
N GLY A 137 -4.79 -1.36 -2.18
CA GLY A 137 -5.41 -0.85 -3.40
C GLY A 137 -5.12 -1.71 -4.62
N SER A 138 -3.88 -2.19 -4.76
CA SER A 138 -3.48 -3.12 -5.82
C SER A 138 -4.23 -4.46 -5.75
N VAL A 139 -4.45 -5.00 -4.54
CA VAL A 139 -5.25 -6.23 -4.32
C VAL A 139 -6.71 -6.01 -4.68
N ILE A 140 -7.27 -4.84 -4.36
CA ILE A 140 -8.64 -4.46 -4.74
C ILE A 140 -8.77 -4.39 -6.26
N GLY A 141 -7.82 -3.72 -6.95
CA GLY A 141 -7.78 -3.67 -8.41
C GLY A 141 -7.65 -5.07 -9.06
N ALA A 142 -6.83 -5.95 -8.47
CA ALA A 142 -6.68 -7.33 -8.91
C ALA A 142 -7.95 -8.17 -8.70
N GLY A 143 -8.67 -7.96 -7.61
CA GLY A 143 -9.84 -8.76 -7.23
C GLY A 143 -11.12 -8.31 -7.94
N LEU A 144 -11.42 -7.00 -7.90
CA LEU A 144 -12.64 -6.44 -8.49
C LEU A 144 -12.66 -6.59 -10.00
N SER A 145 -11.53 -6.39 -10.69
CA SER A 145 -11.48 -6.55 -12.15
C SER A 145 -11.85 -7.96 -12.63
N GLN A 146 -11.70 -8.98 -11.78
CA GLN A 146 -11.94 -10.38 -12.16
C GLN A 146 -13.34 -10.88 -11.76
N PHE A 147 -13.97 -10.25 -10.74
CA PHE A 147 -15.21 -10.70 -10.09
C PHE A 147 -15.24 -12.22 -9.83
N LYS A 148 -14.06 -12.75 -9.51
CA LYS A 148 -13.78 -14.16 -9.28
C LYS A 148 -12.85 -14.26 -8.08
N SER A 149 -13.23 -15.08 -7.11
CA SER A 149 -12.40 -15.37 -5.95
C SER A 149 -12.31 -16.86 -5.74
N ASP A 150 -11.15 -17.44 -6.04
CA ASP A 150 -10.88 -18.86 -5.79
C ASP A 150 -10.89 -19.16 -4.27
N THR A 151 -10.51 -18.17 -3.46
CA THR A 151 -10.48 -18.27 -1.99
C THR A 151 -11.88 -18.30 -1.38
N LEU A 152 -12.81 -17.51 -1.91
CA LEU A 152 -14.20 -17.47 -1.45
C LEU A 152 -15.11 -18.43 -2.23
N ARG A 153 -14.57 -19.10 -3.26
CA ARG A 153 -15.31 -19.96 -4.21
C ARG A 153 -16.50 -19.25 -4.87
N VAL A 154 -16.34 -17.95 -5.16
CA VAL A 154 -17.35 -17.11 -5.81
C VAL A 154 -16.93 -16.85 -7.25
N HIS A 155 -17.80 -17.18 -8.20
CA HIS A 155 -17.64 -16.92 -9.62
C HIS A 155 -18.87 -16.17 -10.12
N LEU A 156 -18.75 -14.86 -10.31
CA LEU A 156 -19.83 -14.05 -10.88
C LEU A 156 -19.57 -13.84 -12.37
N PRO A 157 -20.58 -13.96 -13.25
CA PRO A 157 -20.44 -13.78 -14.70
C PRO A 157 -20.44 -12.30 -15.11
N PHE A 158 -19.94 -11.40 -14.25
CA PHE A 158 -19.83 -9.97 -14.55
C PHE A 158 -18.40 -9.64 -14.99
N PHE A 159 -18.28 -8.70 -15.95
CA PHE A 159 -17.00 -8.15 -16.42
C PHE A 159 -15.96 -9.18 -16.91
N GLU A 160 -16.39 -10.31 -17.46
CA GLU A 160 -15.49 -11.39 -17.91
C GLU A 160 -14.45 -10.93 -18.95
N ARG A 161 -14.76 -9.87 -19.72
CA ARG A 161 -13.85 -9.21 -20.67
C ARG A 161 -12.52 -8.80 -20.04
N PHE A 162 -12.53 -8.38 -18.78
CA PHE A 162 -11.35 -7.91 -18.04
C PHE A 162 -10.49 -9.03 -17.45
N ARG A 163 -10.85 -10.30 -17.71
CA ARG A 163 -10.07 -11.48 -17.29
C ARG A 163 -8.88 -11.77 -18.21
N ASN A 164 -8.19 -10.71 -18.64
CA ASN A 164 -6.96 -10.77 -19.41
C ASN A 164 -5.82 -10.09 -18.64
N SER A 165 -4.57 -10.46 -18.96
CA SER A 165 -3.38 -9.98 -18.23
C SER A 165 -3.17 -8.47 -18.35
N GLU A 166 -3.48 -7.88 -19.51
CA GLU A 166 -3.31 -6.45 -19.77
C GLU A 166 -4.25 -5.61 -18.89
N ASP A 167 -5.55 -5.90 -18.94
CA ASP A 167 -6.57 -5.23 -18.14
C ASP A 167 -6.31 -5.43 -16.65
N ARG A 168 -6.03 -6.66 -16.24
CA ARG A 168 -5.71 -6.98 -14.85
C ARG A 168 -4.53 -6.13 -14.35
N ARG A 169 -3.46 -6.01 -15.12
CA ARG A 169 -2.31 -5.15 -14.79
C ARG A 169 -2.71 -3.68 -14.70
N ASN A 170 -3.47 -3.17 -15.67
CA ASN A 170 -3.95 -1.79 -15.68
C ASN A 170 -4.82 -1.45 -14.45
N PHE A 171 -5.69 -2.37 -14.03
CA PHE A 171 -6.50 -2.20 -12.82
C PHE A 171 -5.69 -2.31 -11.53
N ILE A 172 -4.64 -3.13 -11.51
CA ILE A 172 -3.70 -3.20 -10.38
C ILE A 172 -2.90 -1.90 -10.27
N SER A 173 -2.41 -1.34 -11.38
CA SER A 173 -1.78 -0.02 -11.41
C SER A 173 -2.73 1.09 -10.94
N ALA A 174 -3.99 1.06 -11.40
CA ALA A 174 -5.01 1.98 -10.93
C ALA A 174 -5.28 1.86 -9.43
N GLY A 175 -5.34 0.63 -8.91
CA GLY A 175 -5.47 0.35 -7.49
C GLY A 175 -4.27 0.84 -6.67
N ALA A 176 -3.05 0.68 -7.16
CA ALA A 176 -1.84 1.21 -6.55
C ALA A 176 -1.89 2.74 -6.46
N ALA A 177 -2.22 3.41 -7.56
CA ALA A 177 -2.39 4.87 -7.63
C ALA A 177 -3.47 5.36 -6.66
N ALA A 178 -4.62 4.68 -6.61
CA ALA A 178 -5.70 4.97 -5.68
C ALA A 178 -5.28 4.79 -4.22
N GLY A 179 -4.46 3.78 -3.92
CA GLY A 179 -3.90 3.57 -2.58
C GLY A 179 -2.98 4.72 -2.14
N VAL A 180 -2.09 5.19 -3.04
CA VAL A 180 -1.28 6.40 -2.78
C VAL A 180 -2.18 7.62 -2.59
N ALA A 181 -3.15 7.82 -3.49
CA ALA A 181 -4.05 8.96 -3.46
C ALA A 181 -4.91 9.01 -2.19
N SER A 182 -5.36 7.85 -1.70
CA SER A 182 -6.09 7.74 -0.44
C SER A 182 -5.19 7.93 0.79
N ALA A 183 -3.92 7.51 0.75
CA ALA A 183 -3.02 7.65 1.90
C ALA A 183 -2.49 9.09 2.06
N PHE A 184 -2.25 9.79 0.95
CA PHE A 184 -1.62 11.11 0.94
C PHE A 184 -2.57 12.26 0.56
N GLY A 185 -3.83 11.97 0.24
CA GLY A 185 -4.77 12.99 -0.26
C GLY A 185 -4.30 13.68 -1.55
N ALA A 186 -3.55 12.95 -2.38
CA ALA A 186 -2.80 13.47 -3.53
C ALA A 186 -3.05 12.63 -4.79
N PRO A 187 -4.16 12.86 -5.53
CA PRO A 187 -4.52 12.04 -6.69
C PRO A 187 -3.53 12.15 -7.85
N VAL A 188 -2.97 13.34 -8.10
CA VAL A 188 -1.90 13.53 -9.11
C VAL A 188 -0.63 12.80 -8.70
N GLY A 189 -0.26 12.85 -7.42
CA GLY A 189 0.89 12.13 -6.88
C GLY A 189 0.73 10.61 -7.04
N GLY A 190 -0.46 10.07 -6.82
CA GLY A 190 -0.76 8.65 -7.06
C GLY A 190 -0.64 8.24 -8.53
N LEU A 191 -1.08 9.09 -9.45
CA LEU A 191 -0.89 8.87 -10.89
C LEU A 191 0.59 8.83 -11.26
N LEU A 192 1.36 9.83 -10.82
CA LEU A 192 2.80 9.93 -11.12
C LEU A 192 3.58 8.78 -10.49
N PHE A 193 3.28 8.41 -9.24
CA PHE A 193 3.83 7.22 -8.61
C PHE A 193 3.55 5.97 -9.45
N SER A 194 2.33 5.84 -9.98
CA SER A 194 2.01 4.70 -10.83
C SER A 194 2.76 4.71 -12.17
N MET A 195 3.09 5.88 -12.71
CA MET A 195 3.88 6.02 -13.94
C MET A 195 5.37 5.72 -13.70
N GLU A 196 5.92 6.21 -12.58
CA GLU A 196 7.34 6.11 -12.25
C GLU A 196 7.72 4.71 -11.74
N GLU A 197 6.95 4.16 -10.80
CA GLU A 197 7.36 2.96 -10.05
C GLU A 197 6.64 1.67 -10.52
N VAL A 198 5.55 1.80 -11.29
CA VAL A 198 4.55 0.73 -11.45
C VAL A 198 4.30 0.35 -12.92
N SER A 199 4.68 1.13 -13.93
CA SER A 199 4.52 0.66 -15.32
C SER A 199 5.55 1.21 -16.30
N SER A 200 6.25 0.30 -16.99
CA SER A 200 7.25 0.63 -18.02
C SER A 200 6.67 1.17 -19.34
N PHE A 201 5.38 0.92 -19.61
CA PHE A 201 4.70 1.38 -20.82
C PHE A 201 3.39 2.04 -20.46
N TRP A 202 3.09 3.17 -21.10
CA TRP A 202 1.98 4.02 -20.71
C TRP A 202 1.18 4.52 -21.91
N ASN A 203 -0.13 4.59 -21.75
CA ASN A 203 -1.06 5.15 -22.74
C ASN A 203 -1.79 6.34 -22.11
N MET A 204 -1.90 7.46 -22.83
CA MET A 204 -2.59 8.67 -22.37
C MET A 204 -4.02 8.38 -21.87
N ARG A 205 -4.75 7.48 -22.52
CA ARG A 205 -6.10 7.09 -22.09
C ARG A 205 -6.09 6.41 -20.73
N LEU A 206 -5.10 5.56 -20.48
CA LEU A 206 -4.92 4.88 -19.20
C LEU A 206 -4.56 5.90 -18.09
N SER A 207 -3.78 6.94 -18.40
CA SER A 207 -3.50 8.03 -17.45
C SER A 207 -4.78 8.63 -16.88
N TRP A 208 -5.71 8.99 -17.76
CA TRP A 208 -6.97 9.63 -17.37
C TRP A 208 -7.85 8.70 -16.53
N GLN A 209 -7.86 7.41 -16.86
CA GLN A 209 -8.60 6.40 -16.11
C GLN A 209 -8.01 6.16 -14.71
N ILE A 210 -6.69 6.12 -14.60
CA ILE A 210 -5.98 5.99 -13.32
C ILE A 210 -6.16 7.26 -12.48
N PHE A 211 -6.06 8.43 -13.10
CA PHE A 211 -6.29 9.70 -12.44
C PHE A 211 -7.71 9.79 -11.88
N PHE A 212 -8.72 9.39 -12.66
CA PHE A 212 -10.09 9.30 -12.20
C PHE A 212 -10.26 8.34 -11.02
N CYS A 213 -9.70 7.12 -11.11
CA CYS A 213 -9.68 6.15 -10.01
C CYS A 213 -9.08 6.76 -8.72
N ALA A 214 -7.96 7.47 -8.85
CA ALA A 214 -7.29 8.16 -7.75
C ALA A 214 -8.13 9.29 -7.15
N MET A 215 -8.78 10.12 -7.98
CA MET A 215 -9.69 11.17 -7.52
C MET A 215 -10.88 10.60 -6.76
N VAL A 216 -11.50 9.53 -7.26
CA VAL A 216 -12.63 8.88 -6.57
C VAL A 216 -12.18 8.31 -5.22
N ALA A 217 -10.98 7.73 -5.15
CA ALA A 217 -10.44 7.23 -3.88
C ALA A 217 -10.24 8.35 -2.86
N THR A 218 -9.53 9.43 -3.22
CA THR A 218 -9.34 10.59 -2.34
C THR A 218 -10.68 11.20 -1.91
N PHE A 219 -11.59 11.43 -2.87
CA PHE A 219 -12.93 11.97 -2.59
C PHE A 219 -13.70 11.09 -1.59
N THR A 220 -13.68 9.77 -1.79
CA THR A 220 -14.39 8.84 -0.91
C THR A 220 -13.80 8.86 0.50
N THR A 221 -12.47 8.81 0.62
CA THR A 221 -11.78 8.88 1.92
C THR A 221 -12.10 10.18 2.66
N ASP A 222 -12.02 11.32 1.99
CA ASP A 222 -12.28 12.63 2.58
C ASP A 222 -13.77 12.79 2.97
N LEU A 223 -14.70 12.30 2.14
CA LEU A 223 -16.13 12.32 2.44
C LEU A 223 -16.46 11.55 3.71
N PHE A 224 -15.91 10.34 3.88
CA PHE A 224 -16.16 9.55 5.08
C PHE A 224 -15.43 10.10 6.31
N ASN A 225 -14.21 10.60 6.17
CA ASN A 225 -13.49 11.26 7.28
C ASN A 225 -14.18 12.55 7.75
N SER A 226 -14.85 13.28 6.85
CA SER A 226 -15.67 14.45 7.20
C SER A 226 -16.86 14.07 8.10
N ALA A 227 -17.43 12.87 7.90
CA ALA A 227 -18.61 12.42 8.63
C ALA A 227 -18.29 11.73 9.97
N PHE A 228 -17.11 11.10 10.09
CA PHE A 228 -16.78 10.23 11.22
C PHE A 228 -15.41 10.55 11.84
N THR A 229 -15.34 10.51 13.17
CA THR A 229 -14.09 10.52 13.94
C THR A 229 -14.16 9.42 14.99
N GLY A 230 -13.24 8.45 14.97
CA GLY A 230 -13.25 7.30 15.89
C GLY A 230 -14.53 6.44 15.77
N PHE A 231 -15.09 6.29 14.55
CA PHE A 231 -16.42 5.71 14.29
C PHE A 231 -17.61 6.43 14.96
N VAL A 232 -17.40 7.60 15.57
CA VAL A 232 -18.47 8.44 16.08
C VAL A 232 -18.91 9.40 14.98
N TYR A 233 -20.20 9.37 14.65
CA TYR A 233 -20.79 10.30 13.68
C TYR A 233 -20.87 11.69 14.29
N LYS A 234 -20.29 12.69 13.60
CA LYS A 234 -20.26 14.09 14.09
C LYS A 234 -21.28 15.02 13.43
N GLY A 235 -22.17 14.52 12.57
CA GLY A 235 -23.23 15.33 11.93
C GLY A 235 -22.81 16.04 10.63
N ASP A 236 -21.51 16.18 10.38
CA ASP A 236 -20.97 16.95 9.26
C ASP A 236 -20.77 16.12 7.99
N PHE A 237 -21.80 15.40 7.52
CA PHE A 237 -21.69 14.60 6.29
C PHE A 237 -21.62 15.52 5.05
N GLY A 238 -20.47 15.58 4.39
CA GLY A 238 -20.27 16.37 3.17
C GLY A 238 -19.68 17.78 3.40
N LEU A 239 -19.21 18.09 4.61
CA LEU A 239 -18.45 19.30 4.90
C LEU A 239 -16.97 19.06 4.63
N PHE A 240 -16.51 19.47 3.45
CA PHE A 240 -15.09 19.41 3.08
C PHE A 240 -14.32 20.47 3.87
N LYS A 241 -13.67 20.05 4.96
CA LYS A 241 -12.72 20.90 5.68
C LYS A 241 -11.44 21.05 4.86
N SER A 242 -10.85 22.24 4.88
CA SER A 242 -9.53 22.48 4.27
C SER A 242 -8.41 21.74 5.00
N GLU A 243 -8.65 21.27 6.22
CA GLU A 243 -7.78 20.38 6.97
C GLU A 243 -7.87 18.97 6.39
N LYS A 244 -6.78 18.52 5.79
CA LYS A 244 -6.62 17.16 5.30
C LYS A 244 -6.08 16.30 6.43
N TYR A 245 -6.60 15.09 6.56
CA TYR A 245 -6.11 14.08 7.51
C TYR A 245 -4.78 13.45 7.03
N ILE A 246 -3.79 14.29 6.72
CA ILE A 246 -2.47 13.89 6.23
C ILE A 246 -1.38 14.44 7.15
N LEU A 247 -0.37 13.62 7.43
CA LEU A 247 0.71 13.95 8.37
C LEU A 247 1.53 15.19 7.95
N PHE A 248 1.53 15.53 6.65
CA PHE A 248 2.37 16.58 6.07
C PHE A 248 1.56 17.75 5.49
N GLN A 249 0.46 18.15 6.13
CA GLN A 249 -0.27 19.34 5.69
C GLN A 249 0.58 20.60 5.92
N VAL A 250 0.87 21.34 4.85
CA VAL A 250 1.52 22.65 4.94
C VAL A 250 0.46 23.70 5.24
N VAL A 251 0.46 24.21 6.48
CA VAL A 251 -0.53 25.20 6.97
C VAL A 251 -0.05 26.64 6.74
N HIS A 252 1.27 26.86 6.61
CA HIS A 252 1.86 28.19 6.46
C HIS A 252 2.74 28.27 5.22
N GLY A 253 2.41 29.17 4.29
CA GLY A 253 3.26 29.51 3.16
C GLY A 253 4.42 30.40 3.60
N ILE A 254 5.65 29.98 3.30
CA ILE A 254 6.86 30.77 3.55
C ILE A 254 7.26 31.42 2.21
N PRO A 255 7.48 32.74 2.15
CA PRO A 255 7.91 33.40 0.93
C PRO A 255 9.29 32.87 0.50
N VAL A 256 9.36 32.32 -0.71
CA VAL A 256 10.58 31.69 -1.23
C VAL A 256 11.49 32.77 -1.82
N ASN A 257 12.61 33.06 -1.16
CA ASN A 257 13.67 33.90 -1.72
C ASN A 257 14.52 33.06 -2.68
N ILE A 258 15.00 33.63 -3.79
CA ILE A 258 15.91 32.94 -4.72
C ILE A 258 17.18 32.41 -4.02
N LEU A 259 17.64 33.11 -2.97
CA LEU A 259 18.76 32.68 -2.14
C LEU A 259 18.46 31.40 -1.33
N ALA A 260 17.19 31.05 -1.11
CA ALA A 260 16.80 29.80 -0.46
C ALA A 260 17.06 28.57 -1.35
N PHE A 261 17.34 28.75 -2.63
CA PHE A 261 17.74 27.67 -3.53
C PHE A 261 19.06 27.01 -3.10
N ILE A 262 20.03 27.79 -2.66
CA ILE A 262 21.35 27.29 -2.23
C ILE A 262 21.23 26.34 -1.03
N PRO A 263 20.60 26.71 0.11
CA PRO A 263 20.40 25.80 1.22
C PRO A 263 19.48 24.63 0.84
N ALA A 264 18.49 24.81 -0.04
CA ALA A 264 17.66 23.70 -0.52
C ALA A 264 18.46 22.65 -1.30
N VAL A 265 19.39 23.06 -2.16
CA VAL A 265 20.30 22.14 -2.88
C VAL A 265 21.21 21.41 -1.90
N ILE A 266 21.79 22.11 -0.93
CA ILE A 266 22.64 21.50 0.10
C ILE A 266 21.84 20.47 0.91
N LEU A 267 20.63 20.80 1.33
CA LEU A 267 19.73 19.87 2.02
C LEU A 267 19.36 18.68 1.14
N GLY A 268 19.15 18.88 -0.17
CA GLY A 268 18.92 17.80 -1.14
C GLY A 268 20.11 16.84 -1.23
N ILE A 269 21.33 17.35 -1.31
CA ILE A 269 22.56 16.54 -1.33
C ILE A 269 22.72 15.76 -0.02
N LEU A 270 22.57 16.44 1.12
CA LEU A 270 22.65 15.79 2.44
C LEU A 270 21.57 14.72 2.61
N GLY A 271 20.33 15.02 2.22
CA GLY A 271 19.22 14.07 2.22
C GLY A 271 19.47 12.86 1.33
N GLY A 272 20.04 13.06 0.13
CA GLY A 272 20.44 11.99 -0.77
C GLY A 272 21.52 11.09 -0.19
N ILE A 273 22.57 11.66 0.42
CA ILE A 273 23.66 10.91 1.07
C ILE A 273 23.11 10.11 2.25
N LEU A 274 22.31 10.73 3.12
CA LEU A 274 21.72 10.07 4.28
C LEU A 274 20.74 8.97 3.85
N GLY A 275 19.94 9.19 2.80
CA GLY A 275 19.04 8.20 2.23
C GLY A 275 19.78 6.99 1.63
N ALA A 276 20.89 7.24 0.94
CA ALA A 276 21.75 6.18 0.41
C ALA A 276 22.39 5.36 1.54
N LEU A 277 22.92 6.03 2.58
CA LEU A 277 23.48 5.39 3.76
C LEU A 277 22.44 4.54 4.49
N PHE A 278 21.24 5.10 4.73
CA PHE A 278 20.12 4.40 5.35
C PHE A 278 19.76 3.14 4.56
N THR A 279 19.63 3.25 3.24
CA THR A 279 19.31 2.12 2.35
C THR A 279 20.40 1.05 2.41
N PHE A 280 21.67 1.45 2.34
CA PHE A 280 22.80 0.54 2.44
C PHE A 280 22.84 -0.21 3.77
N MET A 281 22.64 0.50 4.89
CA MET A 281 22.57 -0.09 6.22
C MET A 281 21.39 -1.05 6.34
N ASN A 282 20.21 -0.65 5.87
CA ASN A 282 19.01 -1.48 5.92
C ASN A 282 19.18 -2.78 5.10
N LEU A 283 19.78 -2.70 3.91
CA LEU A 283 20.13 -3.88 3.11
C LEU A 283 21.13 -4.80 3.82
N LYS A 284 22.15 -4.24 4.48
CA LYS A 284 23.14 -5.01 5.26
C LYS A 284 22.48 -5.70 6.45
N ILE A 285 21.61 -5.00 7.18
CA ILE A 285 20.83 -5.54 8.30
C ILE A 285 19.91 -6.66 7.80
N ALA A 286 19.16 -6.44 6.72
CA ALA A 286 18.27 -7.44 6.14
C ALA A 286 19.01 -8.72 5.70
N ARG A 287 20.19 -8.57 5.07
CA ARG A 287 21.05 -9.70 4.71
C ARG A 287 21.57 -10.44 5.94
N SER A 288 22.05 -9.72 6.95
CA SER A 288 22.51 -10.30 8.22
C SER A 288 21.39 -11.04 8.95
N ARG A 289 20.20 -10.46 9.02
CA ARG A 289 19.00 -11.07 9.60
C ARG A 289 18.62 -12.35 8.86
N LYS A 290 18.65 -12.35 7.52
CA LYS A 290 18.38 -13.55 6.71
C LYS A 290 19.41 -14.66 6.98
N ARG A 291 20.69 -14.30 7.10
CA ARG A 291 21.77 -15.26 7.46
C ARG A 291 21.58 -15.82 8.87
N LEU A 292 21.28 -14.98 9.86
CA LEU A 292 21.07 -15.40 11.24
C LEU A 292 19.86 -16.34 11.36
N LEU A 293 18.72 -15.95 10.76
CA LEU A 293 17.52 -16.78 10.75
C LEU A 293 17.74 -18.12 10.03
N SER A 294 18.57 -18.16 8.98
CA SER A 294 18.88 -19.40 8.27
C SER A 294 19.69 -20.42 9.07
N ARG A 295 20.33 -19.99 10.17
CA ARG A 295 21.05 -20.88 11.10
C ARG A 295 20.12 -21.55 12.11
N ILE A 296 18.88 -21.08 12.25
CA ILE A 296 17.91 -21.63 13.19
C ILE A 296 17.06 -22.67 12.43
N GLU A 297 17.20 -23.96 12.73
CA GLU A 297 16.46 -25.02 12.03
C GLU A 297 14.98 -25.08 12.43
N ALA A 298 14.67 -24.81 13.70
CA ALA A 298 13.31 -24.91 14.22
C ALA A 298 12.44 -23.70 13.82
N LYS A 299 11.37 -23.96 13.04
CA LYS A 299 10.43 -22.96 12.53
C LYS A 299 9.76 -22.13 13.64
N TRP A 300 9.46 -22.72 14.79
CA TRP A 300 8.89 -21.99 15.93
C TRP A 300 9.90 -21.01 16.55
N LYS A 301 11.18 -21.40 16.68
CA LYS A 301 12.25 -20.51 17.16
C LYS A 301 12.52 -19.35 16.19
N GLN A 302 12.47 -19.60 14.88
CA GLN A 302 12.54 -18.53 13.87
C GLN A 302 11.40 -17.52 14.02
N ASN A 303 10.17 -18.01 14.22
CA ASN A 303 9.01 -17.14 14.42
C ASN A 303 9.12 -16.33 15.70
N SER A 304 9.53 -16.93 16.82
CA SER A 304 9.75 -16.21 18.09
C SER A 304 10.82 -15.13 17.95
N PHE A 305 11.94 -15.40 17.26
CA PHE A 305 12.98 -14.39 17.03
C PHE A 305 12.47 -13.20 16.21
N ARG A 306 11.66 -13.46 15.17
CA ARG A 306 11.01 -12.40 14.39
C ARG A 306 10.02 -11.56 15.21
N MET A 307 9.48 -12.11 16.29
CA MET A 307 8.55 -11.41 17.19
C MET A 307 9.25 -10.55 18.23
N MET A 308 10.41 -11.00 18.74
CA MET A 308 11.16 -10.25 19.73
C MET A 308 11.74 -8.95 19.18
N GLU A 309 12.13 -8.94 17.89
CA GLU A 309 12.73 -7.79 17.22
C GLU A 309 11.86 -6.50 17.27
N PRO A 310 10.59 -6.49 16.81
CA PRO A 310 9.73 -5.32 16.92
C PRO A 310 9.41 -4.94 18.38
N ILE A 311 9.29 -5.92 19.28
CA ILE A 311 9.04 -5.65 20.71
C ILE A 311 10.24 -4.90 21.32
N LEU A 312 11.47 -5.35 21.04
CA LEU A 312 12.69 -4.70 21.50
C LEU A 312 12.85 -3.29 20.93
N ILE A 313 12.44 -3.06 19.67
CA ILE A 313 12.44 -1.73 19.06
C ILE A 313 11.43 -0.81 19.77
N ILE A 314 10.20 -1.28 20.02
CA ILE A 314 9.18 -0.50 20.74
C ILE A 314 9.66 -0.16 22.15
N VAL A 315 10.20 -1.13 22.89
CA VAL A 315 10.71 -0.93 24.25
C VAL A 315 11.86 0.07 24.24
N SER A 316 12.84 -0.11 23.34
CA SER A 316 13.99 0.80 23.23
C SER A 316 13.58 2.23 22.87
N LEU A 317 12.63 2.39 21.94
CA LEU A 317 12.11 3.70 21.57
C LEU A 317 11.31 4.34 22.71
N PHE A 318 10.49 3.56 23.41
CA PHE A 318 9.76 4.04 24.57
C PHE A 318 10.71 4.54 25.67
N PHE A 319 11.77 3.78 25.98
CA PHE A 319 12.79 4.21 26.93
C PHE A 319 13.54 5.47 26.46
N PHE A 320 13.87 5.56 25.18
CA PHE A 320 14.52 6.75 24.62
C PHE A 320 13.63 7.99 24.73
N PHE A 321 12.35 7.90 24.32
CA PHE A 321 11.40 9.00 24.41
C PHE A 321 11.07 9.38 25.86
N PHE A 322 10.87 8.39 26.74
CA PHE A 322 10.63 8.64 28.16
C PHE A 322 11.80 9.39 28.80
N PHE A 323 13.04 9.00 28.50
CA PHE A 323 14.23 9.63 29.06
C PHE A 323 14.51 11.04 28.52
N PHE A 324 14.14 11.34 27.27
CA PHE A 324 14.38 12.65 26.65
C PHE A 324 13.25 13.66 26.90
N PHE A 325 11.99 13.22 26.91
CA PHE A 325 10.84 14.11 27.06
C PHE A 325 10.40 14.32 28.52
N PHE A 326 10.59 13.34 29.42
CA PHE A 326 10.23 13.50 30.84
C PHE A 326 11.39 13.96 31.74
N ARG A 327 12.53 14.36 31.15
CA ARG A 327 13.71 14.85 31.89
C ARG A 327 13.86 16.37 31.90
N ASN A 328 13.00 17.11 31.20
CA ASN A 328 12.91 18.56 31.35
C ASN A 328 11.66 18.90 32.16
N PRO A 329 11.79 19.46 33.39
CA PRO A 329 10.66 19.92 34.20
C PRO A 329 9.93 21.10 33.58
#